data_AF-A0A3C1C5P3-F1
#
_entry.id   AF-A0A3C1C5P3-F1
#
_cell.length_a   1.000
_cell.length_b   1.000
_cell.length_c   1.000
_cell.angle_alpha   90.00
_cell.angle_beta   90.00
_cell.angle_gamma   90.00
#
_symmetry.space_group_name_H-M   'P 1'
#
loop_
_entity.id
_entity.type
_entity.pdbx_description
1 polymer ?
#
loop_
_entity_poly.entity_id
_entity_poly.type
_entity_poly.pdbx_seq_one_letter_code
_entity_poly.pdbx_strand_id
1 'polypeptide(L)' 'LIEANRLLGSSIDVEEAQDALARMGLSACCEDGLTLHVSPPEYRNDFLHPVDVAEDLMIGLGMEKFDPERPTDFT' A
#
# COMPACT_ATOMS: atom_id res chain seq x y z
N LEU A 1 -6.50 1.18 4.84
CA LEU A 1 -6.34 -0.05 4.02
C LEU A 1 -7.47 -0.29 3.02
N ILE A 2 -8.72 0.11 3.30
CA ILE A 2 -9.86 -0.09 2.39
C ILE A 2 -9.54 0.34 0.95
N GLU A 3 -9.03 1.55 0.75
CA GLU A 3 -8.72 2.07 -0.59
C GLU A 3 -7.51 1.37 -1.24
N ALA A 4 -6.47 1.06 -0.48
CA ALA A 4 -5.31 0.31 -0.98
C ALA A 4 -5.71 -1.09 -1.47
N ASN A 5 -6.55 -1.80 -0.70
CA ASN A 5 -7.07 -3.12 -1.10
C ASN A 5 -7.96 -3.02 -2.36
N ARG A 6 -8.73 -1.93 -2.50
CA ARG A 6 -9.52 -1.65 -3.70
C ARG A 6 -8.65 -1.38 -4.93
N LEU A 7 -7.55 -0.64 -4.78
CA LEU A 7 -6.63 -0.28 -5.86
C LEU A 7 -5.76 -1.46 -6.29
N LEU A 8 -5.27 -2.23 -5.33
CA LEU A 8 -4.35 -3.36 -5.57
C LEU A 8 -5.08 -4.68 -5.84
N GLY A 9 -6.41 -4.73 -5.68
CA GLY A 9 -7.20 -5.94 -5.92
C GLY A 9 -6.85 -7.10 -4.98
N SER A 10 -6.35 -6.81 -3.78
CA SER A 10 -5.91 -7.83 -2.82
C SER A 10 -6.42 -7.54 -1.40
N SER A 11 -6.47 -8.57 -0.57
CA SER A 11 -6.84 -8.45 0.85
C SER A 11 -5.58 -8.42 1.72
N ILE A 12 -5.01 -7.23 1.91
CA ILE A 12 -3.83 -7.00 2.74
C ILE A 12 -4.30 -6.73 4.17
N ASP A 13 -3.69 -7.41 5.14
CA ASP A 13 -3.92 -7.15 6.57
C ASP A 13 -3.02 -6.04 7.12
N VAL A 14 -3.27 -5.62 8.36
CA VAL A 14 -2.56 -4.49 8.96
C VAL A 14 -1.08 -4.80 9.21
N GLU A 15 -0.78 -6.00 9.70
CA GLU A 15 0.59 -6.39 10.08
C GLU A 15 1.46 -6.50 8.82
N GLU A 16 0.94 -7.16 7.80
CA GLU A 16 1.57 -7.29 6.50
C GLU A 16 1.78 -5.93 5.80
N ALA A 17 0.79 -5.02 5.90
CA ALA A 17 0.95 -3.67 5.38
C ALA A 17 2.06 -2.89 6.10
N GLN A 18 2.14 -3.00 7.43
CA GLN A 18 3.17 -2.35 8.22
C GLN A 18 4.57 -2.90 7.90
N ASP A 19 4.70 -4.22 7.78
CA ASP A 19 5.95 -4.87 7.41
C ASP A 19 6.41 -4.49 6.00
N ALA A 20 5.49 -4.44 5.03
CA ALA A 20 5.78 -4.01 3.67
C ALA A 20 6.29 -2.57 3.62
N LEU A 21 5.61 -1.65 4.30
CA LEU A 21 6.01 -0.24 4.37
C LEU A 21 7.33 -0.04 5.12
N ALA A 22 7.58 -0.82 6.18
CA ALA A 22 8.85 -0.80 6.88
C ALA A 22 10.02 -1.20 5.98
N ARG A 23 9.83 -2.19 5.10
CA ARG A 23 10.83 -2.56 4.06
C ARG A 23 11.09 -1.42 3.06
N MET A 24 10.09 -0.58 2.82
CA MET A 24 10.20 0.63 1.99
C MET A 24 10.79 1.85 2.72
N GLY A 25 11.19 1.68 3.99
CA GLY A 25 11.78 2.75 4.81
C GLY A 25 10.75 3.71 5.39
N LEU A 26 9.50 3.30 5.50
CA LEU A 26 8.39 4.12 6.00
C LEU A 26 7.97 3.68 7.39
N SER A 27 7.60 4.64 8.23
CA SER A 27 6.98 4.35 9.53
C SER A 27 5.47 4.35 9.37
N ALA A 28 4.80 3.25 9.75
CA ALA A 28 3.36 3.13 9.64
C ALA A 28 2.72 2.61 10.95
N CYS A 29 1.64 3.24 11.38
CA CYS A 29 0.83 2.79 12.51
C CYS A 29 -0.65 2.70 12.14
N CYS A 30 -1.38 1.85 12.86
CA CYS A 30 -2.81 1.64 12.70
C CYS A 30 -3.45 1.51 14.08
N GLU A 31 -4.32 2.45 14.45
CA GLU A 31 -4.95 2.46 15.78
C GLU A 31 -6.34 1.80 15.78
N ASP A 32 -7.06 1.92 14.66
CA ASP A 32 -8.46 1.49 14.50
C ASP A 32 -8.61 0.19 13.68
N GLY A 33 -7.50 -0.38 13.20
CA GLY A 33 -7.47 -1.55 12.32
C GLY A 33 -7.95 -1.28 10.87
N LEU A 34 -8.27 -0.04 10.53
CA LEU A 34 -8.87 0.35 9.24
C LEU A 34 -8.03 1.39 8.51
N THR A 35 -7.50 2.36 9.24
CA THR A 35 -6.79 3.53 8.76
C THR A 35 -5.30 3.39 9.07
N LEU A 36 -4.49 3.46 8.02
CA LEU A 36 -3.04 3.40 8.15
C LEU A 36 -2.50 4.82 8.14
N HIS A 37 -1.81 5.21 9.20
CA HIS A 37 -1.08 6.47 9.29
C HIS A 37 0.37 6.21 8.89
N VAL A 38 0.82 6.87 7.83
CA VAL A 38 2.17 6.68 7.28
C VAL A 38 2.94 7.98 7.41
N SER A 39 4.17 7.88 7.91
CA SER A 39 5.12 8.98 8.02
C SER A 39 6.35 8.66 7.17
N PRO A 40 6.49 9.30 6.00
CA PRO A 40 7.68 9.16 5.19
C PRO A 40 8.87 9.88 5.83
N PRO A 41 10.11 9.41 5.58
CA PRO A 41 11.30 10.09 6.06
C PRO A 41 11.51 11.41 5.31
N GLU A 42 12.27 12.33 5.91
CA GLU A 42 12.43 13.71 5.45
C GLU A 42 13.04 13.84 4.05
N TYR A 43 13.70 12.80 3.55
CA TYR A 43 14.31 12.76 2.23
C TYR A 43 13.38 12.22 1.12
N ARG A 44 12.24 11.63 1.46
CA ARG A 44 11.23 11.15 0.49
C ARG A 44 10.25 12.30 0.22
N ASN A 45 10.35 12.91 -0.96
CA ASN A 45 9.57 14.07 -1.37
C ASN A 45 8.51 13.77 -2.44
N ASP A 46 8.31 12.50 -2.71
CA ASP A 46 7.41 11.90 -3.70
C ASP A 46 6.04 11.50 -3.13
N PHE A 47 5.83 11.66 -1.81
CA PHE A 47 4.52 11.46 -1.17
C PHE A 47 3.64 12.70 -1.33
N LEU A 48 2.79 12.70 -2.36
CA LEU A 48 1.85 13.79 -2.65
C LEU A 48 0.39 13.35 -2.49
N HIS A 49 0.10 12.06 -2.64
CA HIS A 49 -1.23 11.46 -2.60
C HIS A 49 -1.22 10.10 -1.86
N PRO A 50 -2.36 9.67 -1.31
CA PRO A 50 -2.48 8.35 -0.68
C PRO A 50 -2.16 7.17 -1.61
N VAL A 51 -2.28 7.36 -2.92
CA VAL A 51 -1.94 6.32 -3.91
C VAL A 51 -0.43 6.04 -3.96
N ASP A 52 0.43 7.00 -3.62
CA ASP A 52 1.88 6.82 -3.55
C ASP A 52 2.24 5.80 -2.45
N VAL A 53 1.47 5.79 -1.36
CA VAL A 53 1.58 4.77 -0.30
C VAL A 53 1.11 3.39 -0.80
N ALA A 54 0.11 3.34 -1.69
CA ALA A 54 -0.36 2.08 -2.27
C ALA A 54 0.68 1.48 -3.23
N GLU A 55 1.42 2.32 -3.97
CA GLU A 55 2.57 1.89 -4.77
C GLU A 55 3.67 1.29 -3.89
N ASP A 56 4.06 1.97 -2.82
CA ASP A 56 5.07 1.45 -1.90
C ASP A 56 4.62 0.17 -1.18
N LEU A 57 3.34 0.05 -0.84
CA LEU A 57 2.76 -1.21 -0.34
C LEU A 57 2.95 -2.34 -1.36
N MET A 58 2.61 -2.09 -2.63
CA MET A 58 2.77 -3.09 -3.70
C MET A 58 4.23 -3.53 -3.83
N ILE A 59 5.18 -2.59 -3.83
CA ILE A 59 6.61 -2.89 -3.94
C ILE A 59 7.09 -3.66 -2.69
N GLY A 60 6.70 -3.22 -1.49
CA GLY A 60 7.09 -3.86 -0.22
C GLY A 60 6.54 -5.28 -0.05
N LEU A 61 5.37 -5.56 -0.63
CA LEU A 61 4.75 -6.89 -0.65
C LEU A 61 5.33 -7.82 -1.73
N GLY A 62 5.94 -7.24 -2.77
CA GLY A 62 6.39 -7.96 -3.95
C GLY A 62 5.29 -8.02 -5.02
N MET A 63 5.62 -7.58 -6.23
CA MET A 63 4.67 -7.56 -7.35
C MET A 63 4.20 -8.96 -7.76
N GLU A 64 5.02 -9.98 -7.53
CA GLU A 64 4.70 -11.38 -7.79
C GLU A 64 3.54 -11.92 -6.96
N LYS A 65 3.17 -11.23 -5.87
CA LYS A 65 2.04 -11.62 -5.02
C LYS A 65 0.67 -11.29 -5.65
N PHE A 66 0.64 -10.38 -6.62
CA PHE A 66 -0.60 -9.90 -7.23
C PHE A 66 -0.90 -10.69 -8.50
N ASP A 67 -2.03 -11.39 -8.51
CA ASP A 67 -2.50 -12.10 -9.69
C ASP A 67 -2.92 -11.11 -10.78
N PRO A 68 -2.48 -11.29 -12.04
CA PRO A 68 -2.86 -10.41 -13.12
C PRO A 68 -4.34 -10.58 -13.47
N GLU A 69 -5.11 -9.49 -13.36
CA GLU A 69 -6.52 -9.45 -13.75
C GLU A 69 -6.72 -8.77 -15.10
N ARG A 70 -7.60 -9.31 -15.94
CA ARG A 70 -7.97 -8.68 -17.21
C ARG A 70 -9.16 -7.73 -17.00
N PRO A 71 -9.11 -6.50 -17.56
CA PRO A 71 -10.28 -5.63 -17.60
C PRO A 71 -11.47 -6.34 -18.27
N THR A 72 -12.65 -6.22 -17.67
CA THR A 72 -13.87 -6.89 -18.14
C THR A 72 -14.72 -6.02 -19.05
N ASP A 73 -14.38 -4.73 -19.18
CA ASP A 73 -15.07 -3.76 -20.03
C ASP A 73 -14.07 -2.98 -20.90
N PHE A 74 -14.51 -2.58 -22.09
CA PHE A 74 -13.74 -1.80 -23.05
C PHE A 74 -14.60 -0.62 -23.53
N THR A 75 -14.15 0.61 -23.30
CA THR A 75 -14.74 1.86 -23.84
C THR A 75 -13.98 2.36 -25.06
#